data_AF-A0A7W5EP76-F1
#
_entry.id   AF-A0A7W5EP76-F1
#
_cell.length_a   1.000
_cell.length_b   1.000
_cell.length_c   1.000
_cell.angle_alpha   90.00
_cell.angle_beta   90.00
_cell.angle_gamma   90.00
#
_symmetry.space_group_name_H-M   'P 1'
#
loop_
_entity.id
_entity.type
_entity.pdbx_description
1 polymer ?
#
loop_
_entity_poly.entity_id
_entity_poly.type
_entity_poly.pdbx_seq_one_letter_code
_entity_poly.pdbx_strand_id
1 'polypeptide(L)'
;MSNTSPELLLSPAYRQAQRALSAWIEQTGTGARQHAFIVRASLGALSATERGSLARWVAWLCVAGESRGDLSLFTRIRRLDTSIQTSVDEALSRLPGAATRLAGRVRQSA
;
A
#
# COMPACT_ATOMS: atom_id res chain seq x y z
N MET A 1 -8.08 -13.28 -33.87
CA MET A 1 -8.27 -11.98 -33.19
C MET A 1 -7.27 -11.90 -32.06
N SER A 2 -6.22 -11.10 -32.22
CA SER A 2 -5.15 -10.97 -31.22
C SER A 2 -5.66 -10.08 -30.09
N ASN A 3 -5.96 -10.68 -28.94
CA ASN A 3 -6.20 -9.94 -27.70
C ASN A 3 -4.87 -9.34 -27.23
N THR A 4 -4.53 -8.16 -27.73
CA THR A 4 -3.47 -7.33 -27.17
C THR A 4 -4.00 -6.77 -25.85
N SER A 5 -3.94 -7.59 -24.78
CA SER A 5 -3.93 -7.03 -23.44
C SER A 5 -2.83 -5.98 -23.44
N PRO A 6 -3.12 -4.69 -23.21
CA PRO A 6 -2.07 -3.69 -23.16
C PRO A 6 -1.09 -4.17 -22.10
N GLU A 7 0.14 -4.47 -22.53
CA GLU A 7 1.19 -4.84 -21.62
C GLU A 7 1.25 -3.71 -20.60
N LEU A 8 0.94 -4.03 -19.33
CA LEU A 8 0.97 -3.05 -18.25
C LEU A 8 2.44 -2.64 -18.11
N LEU A 9 2.83 -1.61 -18.87
CA LEU A 9 4.15 -1.01 -18.83
C LEU A 9 4.27 -0.25 -17.52
N LEU A 10 4.43 -1.01 -16.43
CA LEU A 10 4.76 -0.47 -15.14
C LEU A 10 6.12 0.21 -15.27
N SER A 11 6.16 1.50 -14.92
CA SER A 11 7.40 2.24 -14.97
C SER A 11 8.46 1.57 -14.09
N PRO A 12 9.75 1.76 -14.40
CA PRO A 12 10.82 1.31 -13.52
C PRO A 12 10.66 1.84 -12.09
N ALA A 13 10.21 3.08 -11.92
CA ALA A 13 9.98 3.70 -10.62
C ALA A 13 8.87 2.99 -9.83
N TYR A 14 7.72 2.69 -10.48
CA TYR A 14 6.64 1.94 -9.86
C TYR A 14 7.10 0.54 -9.41
N ARG A 15 7.79 -0.20 -10.30
CA ARG A 15 8.30 -1.54 -9.96
C ARG A 15 9.28 -1.49 -8.79
N GLN A 16 10.14 -0.49 -8.74
CA GLN A 16 11.08 -0.30 -7.64
C GLN A 16 10.35 -0.01 -6.33
N ALA A 17 9.37 0.90 -6.33
CA ALA A 17 8.58 1.23 -5.16
C ALA A 17 7.76 0.03 -4.66
N GLN A 18 7.16 -0.73 -5.57
CA GLN A 18 6.41 -1.93 -5.22
C GLN A 18 7.31 -2.98 -4.57
N ARG A 19 8.50 -3.25 -5.13
CA ARG A 19 9.47 -4.20 -4.55
C ARG A 19 9.97 -3.75 -3.19
N ALA A 20 10.33 -2.47 -3.05
CA ALA A 20 10.76 -1.91 -1.77
C ALA A 20 9.68 -2.06 -0.70
N LEU A 21 8.43 -1.79 -1.07
CA LEU A 21 7.29 -1.90 -0.16
C LEU A 21 7.00 -3.34 0.22
N SER A 22 7.00 -4.29 -0.73
CA SER A 22 6.89 -5.72 -0.44
C SER A 22 7.97 -6.19 0.53
N ALA A 23 9.24 -5.85 0.26
CA ALA A 23 10.35 -6.21 1.14
C ALA A 23 10.18 -5.61 2.54
N TRP A 24 9.69 -4.38 2.66
CA TRP A 24 9.39 -3.78 3.96
C TRP A 24 8.25 -4.49 4.70
N ILE A 25 7.19 -4.90 3.99
CA ILE A 25 6.04 -5.61 4.58
C ILE A 25 6.50 -6.93 5.21
N GLU A 26 7.33 -7.69 4.50
CA GLU A 26 7.87 -8.99 4.93
C GLU A 26 8.81 -8.88 6.13
N GLN A 27 9.47 -7.73 6.31
CA GLN A 27 10.42 -7.52 7.40
C GLN A 27 9.74 -7.14 8.71
N THR A 28 10.28 -7.64 9.82
CA THR A 28 9.93 -7.25 11.20
C THR A 28 11.18 -6.79 11.97
N GLY A 29 11.00 -6.05 13.06
CA GLY A 29 12.13 -5.63 13.92
C GLY A 29 13.07 -4.58 13.30
N THR A 30 14.38 -4.71 13.51
CA THR A 30 15.41 -3.74 13.12
C THR A 30 15.54 -3.57 11.60
N GLY A 31 15.35 -4.65 10.83
CA GLY A 31 15.33 -4.62 9.36
C GLY A 31 14.22 -3.71 8.81
N ALA A 32 13.10 -3.57 9.53
CA ALA A 32 11.98 -2.75 9.09
C ALA A 32 12.32 -1.25 8.99
N ARG A 33 13.31 -0.73 9.75
CA ARG A 33 13.68 0.69 9.69
C ARG A 33 14.47 1.04 8.42
N GLN A 34 15.47 0.21 8.07
CA GLN A 34 16.24 0.42 6.84
C GLN A 34 15.34 0.31 5.61
N HIS A 35 14.49 -0.71 5.59
CA HIS A 35 13.52 -0.87 4.51
C HIS A 35 12.50 0.28 4.46
N ALA A 36 12.08 0.85 5.60
CA ALA A 36 11.20 2.01 5.62
C ALA A 36 11.83 3.23 4.93
N PHE A 37 13.14 3.46 5.12
CA PHE A 37 13.84 4.53 4.42
C PHE A 37 13.88 4.31 2.91
N ILE A 38 14.21 3.08 2.47
CA ILE A 38 14.24 2.71 1.04
C ILE A 38 12.86 2.91 0.41
N VAL A 39 11.80 2.52 1.12
CA VAL A 39 10.42 2.75 0.67
C VAL A 39 10.16 4.23 0.48
N ARG A 40 10.39 5.08 1.51
CA ARG A 40 10.16 6.53 1.41
C ARG A 40 10.91 7.16 0.24
N ALA A 41 12.17 6.78 0.03
CA ALA A 41 12.97 7.25 -1.09
C ALA A 41 12.36 6.84 -2.44
N SER A 42 11.92 5.59 -2.56
CA SER A 42 11.29 5.08 -3.79
C SER A 42 9.93 5.72 -4.10
N LEU A 43 9.16 6.10 -3.08
CA LEU A 43 7.88 6.79 -3.25
C LEU A 43 8.07 8.19 -3.84
N GLY A 44 9.20 8.85 -3.56
CA GLY A 44 9.53 10.18 -4.07
C GLY A 44 9.53 10.26 -5.61
N ALA A 45 9.91 9.18 -6.28
CA ALA A 45 10.01 9.11 -7.75
C ALA A 45 8.67 8.83 -8.46
N LEU A 46 7.59 8.56 -7.71
CA LEU A 46 6.29 8.20 -8.29
C LEU A 46 5.46 9.42 -8.66
N SER A 47 4.85 9.37 -9.85
CA SER A 47 3.78 10.28 -10.26
C SER A 47 2.52 10.09 -9.39
N ALA A 48 1.59 11.06 -9.44
CA ALA A 48 0.33 10.98 -8.70
C ALA A 48 -0.48 9.72 -9.06
N THR A 49 -0.56 9.38 -10.35
CA THR A 49 -1.27 8.18 -10.85
C THR A 49 -0.63 6.89 -10.33
N GLU A 50 0.69 6.81 -10.32
CA GLU A 50 1.42 5.66 -9.79
C GLU A 50 1.28 5.52 -8.29
N ARG A 51 1.32 6.64 -7.54
CA ARG A 51 1.05 6.65 -6.10
C ARG A 51 -0.36 6.16 -5.79
N GLY A 52 -1.36 6.62 -6.55
CA GLY A 52 -2.74 6.16 -6.41
C GLY A 52 -2.89 4.66 -6.69
N SER A 53 -2.21 4.16 -7.73
CA SER A 53 -2.21 2.73 -8.07
C SER A 53 -1.54 1.90 -6.98
N LEU A 54 -0.40 2.35 -6.46
CA LEU A 54 0.32 1.69 -5.37
C LEU A 54 -0.51 1.71 -4.08
N ALA A 55 -1.15 2.83 -3.75
CA ALA A 55 -2.03 2.96 -2.59
C ALA A 55 -3.23 2.01 -2.68
N ARG A 56 -3.83 1.86 -3.87
CA ARG A 56 -4.92 0.89 -4.11
C ARG A 56 -4.45 -0.55 -3.93
N TRP A 57 -3.25 -0.88 -4.41
CA TRP A 57 -2.67 -2.19 -4.17
C TRP A 57 -2.47 -2.47 -2.67
N VAL A 58 -1.91 -1.50 -1.94
CA VAL A 58 -1.72 -1.59 -0.49
C VAL A 58 -3.04 -1.68 0.29
N ALA A 59 -4.07 -0.94 -0.14
CA ALA A 59 -5.41 -1.02 0.44
C ALA A 59 -5.97 -2.44 0.35
N TRP A 60 -5.84 -3.10 -0.80
CA TRP A 60 -6.23 -4.51 -0.95
C TRP A 60 -5.43 -5.45 -0.04
N LEU A 61 -4.14 -5.20 0.17
CA LEU A 61 -3.34 -5.98 1.13
C LEU A 61 -3.83 -5.80 2.57
N CYS A 62 -4.22 -4.59 2.95
CA CYS A 62 -4.79 -4.32 4.28
C CYS A 62 -6.12 -5.07 4.47
N VAL A 63 -6.98 -5.07 3.46
CA VAL A 63 -8.24 -5.84 3.46
C VAL A 63 -7.98 -7.34 3.58
N ALA A 64 -7.01 -7.86 2.82
CA ALA A 64 -6.63 -9.26 2.92
C ALA A 64 -6.06 -9.60 4.32
N GLY A 65 -5.28 -8.70 4.92
CA GLY A 65 -4.82 -8.82 6.32
C GLY A 65 -5.98 -8.86 7.30
N GLU A 66 -6.93 -7.93 7.18
CA GLU A 66 -8.11 -7.89 8.06
C GLU A 66 -8.96 -9.15 7.97
N SER A 67 -9.12 -9.72 6.77
CA SER A 67 -9.85 -10.99 6.59
C SER A 67 -9.22 -12.14 7.37
N ARG A 68 -7.93 -12.04 7.71
CA ARG A 68 -7.16 -12.96 8.57
C ARG A 68 -7.05 -12.50 10.02
N GLY A 69 -7.71 -11.41 10.40
CA GLY A 69 -7.64 -10.82 11.74
C GLY A 69 -6.39 -9.98 12.01
N ASP A 70 -5.61 -9.63 10.98
CA ASP A 70 -4.36 -8.87 11.12
C ASP A 70 -4.52 -7.42 10.61
N LEU A 71 -4.47 -6.46 11.54
CA LEU A 71 -4.50 -5.02 11.27
C LEU A 71 -3.11 -4.35 11.38
N SER A 72 -2.05 -5.14 11.57
CA SER A 72 -0.70 -4.64 11.82
C SER A 72 -0.15 -3.86 10.62
N LEU A 73 -0.42 -4.31 9.39
CA LEU A 73 0.04 -3.64 8.18
C LEU A 73 -0.50 -2.21 8.08
N PHE A 74 -1.80 -2.03 8.29
CA PHE A 74 -2.43 -0.71 8.27
C PHE A 74 -1.80 0.25 9.30
N THR A 75 -1.62 -0.24 10.53
CA THR A 75 -0.99 0.54 11.61
C THR A 75 0.47 0.89 11.30
N ARG A 76 1.20 -0.04 10.67
CA ARG A 76 2.60 0.17 10.25
C ARG A 76 2.70 1.20 9.13
N ILE A 77 1.79 1.19 8.14
CA ILE A 77 1.77 2.16 7.04
C ILE A 77 1.57 3.58 7.56
N ARG A 78 0.74 3.76 8.59
CA ARG A 78 0.57 5.07 9.27
C ARG A 78 1.88 5.62 9.83
N ARG A 79 2.81 4.77 10.25
CA ARG A 79 4.14 5.17 10.76
C ARG A 79 5.19 5.27 9.65
N LEU A 80 4.91 4.68 8.49
CA LEU A 80 5.82 4.68 7.35
C LEU A 80 5.84 6.07 6.72
N ASP A 81 4.74 6.54 6.16
CA ASP A 81 4.71 7.83 5.48
C ASP A 81 3.27 8.37 5.46
N THR A 82 3.08 9.64 5.82
CA THR A 82 1.74 10.22 5.97
C THR A 82 1.05 10.42 4.62
N SER A 83 1.81 10.70 3.56
CA SER A 83 1.26 10.89 2.21
C SER A 83 0.74 9.58 1.64
N ILE A 84 1.51 8.49 1.76
CA ILE A 84 1.04 7.17 1.34
C ILE A 84 -0.11 6.69 2.22
N GLN A 85 -0.10 6.96 3.53
CA GLN A 85 -1.20 6.59 4.40
C GLN A 85 -2.51 7.30 4.01
N THR A 86 -2.47 8.60 3.74
CA THR A 86 -3.64 9.36 3.26
C THR A 86 -4.17 8.75 1.95
N SER A 87 -3.27 8.42 1.02
CA SER A 87 -3.64 7.79 -0.25
C SER A 87 -4.25 6.40 -0.05
N VAL A 88 -3.78 5.63 0.94
CA VAL A 88 -4.31 4.30 1.28
C VAL A 88 -5.69 4.42 1.91
N ASP A 89 -5.91 5.37 2.82
CA ASP A 89 -7.23 5.64 3.40
C ASP A 89 -8.25 6.02 2.33
N GLU A 90 -7.87 6.90 1.40
CA GLU A 90 -8.71 7.24 0.26
C GLU A 90 -8.99 6.01 -0.61
N ALA A 91 -7.98 5.21 -0.91
CA ALA A 91 -8.16 4.02 -1.73
C ALA A 91 -9.08 3.01 -1.06
N LEU A 92 -8.95 2.80 0.25
CA LEU A 92 -9.82 1.95 1.07
C LEU A 92 -11.28 2.40 0.98
N SER A 93 -11.54 3.71 1.10
CA SER A 93 -12.90 4.26 0.99
C SER A 93 -13.57 3.99 -0.36
N ARG A 94 -12.77 3.78 -1.42
CA ARG A 94 -13.20 3.51 -2.80
C ARG A 94 -13.22 2.01 -3.13
N LEU A 95 -12.84 1.11 -2.22
CA LEU A 95 -12.88 -0.33 -2.48
C LEU A 95 -14.29 -0.90 -2.35
N PRO A 96 -14.73 -1.75 -3.30
CA PRO A 96 -16.04 -2.40 -3.20
C PRO A 96 -16.06 -3.41 -2.05
N GLY A 97 -17.07 -3.34 -1.18
CA GLY A 97 -17.38 -4.33 -0.13
C GLY A 97 -16.43 -4.39 1.08
N ALA A 98 -15.20 -3.89 0.96
CA ALA A 98 -14.17 -3.96 2.00
C ALA A 98 -14.01 -2.66 2.83
N ALA A 99 -14.39 -1.51 2.25
CA ALA A 99 -14.28 -0.19 2.87
C ALA A 99 -14.99 -0.10 4.24
N THR A 100 -16.12 -0.79 4.41
CA THR A 100 -17.03 -0.59 5.54
C THR A 100 -16.53 -1.22 6.86
N ARG A 101 -15.76 -2.32 6.81
CA ARG A 101 -15.29 -3.01 8.03
C ARG A 101 -13.98 -2.45 8.56
N LEU A 102 -12.99 -2.26 7.69
CA LEU A 102 -11.70 -1.69 8.08
C LEU A 102 -11.84 -0.23 8.56
N ALA A 103 -12.57 0.62 7.81
CA ALA A 103 -12.76 2.01 8.19
C ALA A 103 -13.52 2.15 9.52
N GLY A 104 -14.49 1.26 9.78
CA GLY A 104 -15.22 1.20 11.05
C GLY A 104 -14.32 0.82 12.23
N ARG A 105 -13.45 -0.19 12.07
CA ARG A 105 -12.57 -0.68 13.15
C ARG A 105 -11.35 0.22 13.39
N VAL A 106 -10.79 0.80 12.34
CA VAL A 106 -9.71 1.79 12.45
C VAL A 106 -10.17 3.02 13.22
N ARG A 107 -11.40 3.49 12.99
CA ARG A 107 -12.00 4.60 13.74
C ARG A 107 -12.29 4.28 15.21
N GLN A 108 -12.51 3.01 15.56
CA GLN A 108 -12.73 2.56 16.95
C GLN A 108 -11.43 2.30 17.73
N SER A 109 -10.32 2.12 17.03
CA SER A 109 -8.99 1.84 17.63
C SER A 109 -8.11 3.10 17.78
N ALA A 110 -8.66 4.27 17.49
CA ALA A 110 -8.02 5.59 17.59
C ALA A 110 -8.65 6.39 18.72
#